data_AF-A0A1Y1MEN9-F1
#
_entry.id   AF-A0A1Y1MEN9-F1
#
_cell.length_a   1.000
_cell.length_b   1.000
_cell.length_c   1.000
_cell.angle_alpha   90.00
_cell.angle_beta   90.00
_cell.angle_gamma   90.00
#
_symmetry.space_group_name_H-M   'P 1'
#
loop_
_entity.id
_entity.type
_entity.pdbx_description
1 polymer ?
#
loop_
_entity_poly.entity_id
_entity_poly.type
_entity_poly.pdbx_seq_one_letter_code
_entity_poly.pdbx_strand_id
1 'polypeptide(L)'
;AGFLMKKELDYFAKALESPQRPFLAILGGAKISDKIQLIDNLLDKVNTLIIGGGMAFTFKKVLNDMPIGSSLFDEAGSKNVKNLMEKAKKNNVKVVLPVDFVTGDKFSKDAESGYATDDKGIPDGWMGLDCGEKSSALFKEAV
;
A
#
# COMPACT_ATOMS: atom_id res chain seq x y z
N ALA A 1 9.52 32.17 5.79
CA ALA A 1 8.22 31.56 5.42
C ALA A 1 7.11 32.14 6.30
N GLY A 2 5.89 32.33 5.77
CA GLY A 2 4.73 32.72 6.59
C GLY A 2 4.33 31.62 7.59
N PHE A 3 3.45 31.93 8.55
CA PHE A 3 3.14 31.02 9.66
C PHE A 3 2.58 29.66 9.24
N LEU A 4 1.75 29.59 8.19
CA LEU A 4 1.20 28.33 7.68
C LEU A 4 2.29 27.44 7.06
N MET A 5 3.09 28.01 6.17
CA MET A 5 4.22 27.31 5.54
C MET A 5 5.26 26.87 6.57
N LYS A 6 5.56 27.72 7.58
CA LYS A 6 6.45 27.34 8.68
C LYS A 6 5.89 26.14 9.43
N LYS A 7 4.59 26.14 9.74
CA LYS A 7 3.94 25.02 10.43
C LYS A 7 4.05 23.73 9.59
N GLU A 8 3.76 23.76 8.29
CA GLU A 8 3.91 22.57 7.43
C GLU A 8 5.34 22.01 7.45
N LEU A 9 6.35 22.87 7.26
CA LEU A 9 7.76 22.48 7.30
C LEU A 9 8.16 21.89 8.66
N ASP A 10 7.72 22.52 9.77
CA ASP A 10 8.03 22.05 11.12
C ASP A 10 7.44 20.64 11.38
N TYR A 11 6.24 20.34 10.88
CA TYR A 11 5.64 19.00 11.02
C TYR A 11 6.33 17.96 10.13
N PHE A 12 6.65 18.30 8.88
CA PHE A 12 7.36 17.38 7.98
C PHE A 12 8.78 17.10 8.46
N ALA A 13 9.53 18.11 8.92
CA ALA A 13 10.87 17.93 9.47
C ALA A 13 10.86 17.01 10.69
N LYS A 14 9.93 17.22 11.63
CA LYS A 14 9.76 16.33 12.80
C LYS A 14 9.50 14.88 12.40
N ALA A 15 8.65 14.64 11.39
CA ALA A 15 8.34 13.29 10.94
C ALA A 15 9.47 12.64 10.12
N LEU A 16 10.25 13.42 9.35
CA LEU A 16 11.20 12.89 8.38
C LEU A 16 12.67 12.97 8.79
N GLU A 17 13.05 13.82 9.73
CA GLU A 17 14.45 13.99 10.17
C GLU A 17 14.72 13.32 11.52
N SER A 18 13.78 13.43 12.46
CA SER A 18 13.91 12.85 13.81
C SER A 18 12.56 12.40 14.36
N PRO A 19 11.91 11.40 13.72
CA PRO A 19 10.62 10.91 14.18
C PRO A 19 10.72 10.23 15.54
N GLN A 20 9.69 10.42 16.36
CA GLN A 20 9.46 9.50 17.47
C GLN A 20 9.15 8.12 16.91
N ARG A 21 9.77 7.08 17.49
CA ARG A 21 9.64 5.70 17.03
C ARG A 21 8.71 4.91 17.96
N PRO A 22 7.94 3.94 17.44
CA PRO A 22 7.94 3.45 16.06
C PRO A 22 7.31 4.44 15.06
N PHE A 23 7.98 4.65 13.93
CA PHE A 23 7.47 5.52 12.85
C PHE A 23 6.75 4.68 11.79
N LEU A 24 5.44 4.85 11.68
CA LEU A 24 4.59 4.23 10.67
C LEU A 24 4.32 5.21 9.52
N ALA A 25 4.44 4.72 8.28
CA ALA A 25 3.86 5.38 7.12
C ALA A 25 2.74 4.54 6.51
N ILE A 26 1.65 5.19 6.12
CA ILE A 26 0.52 4.57 5.43
C ILE A 26 0.43 5.20 4.04
N LEU A 27 0.59 4.37 3.01
CA LEU A 27 0.52 4.79 1.62
C LEU A 27 -0.63 4.07 0.91
N GLY A 28 -1.43 4.84 0.18
CA GLY A 28 -2.48 4.32 -0.68
C GLY A 28 -2.51 5.05 -2.01
N GLY A 29 -2.99 4.38 -3.04
CA GLY A 29 -3.16 4.96 -4.37
C GLY A 29 -3.45 3.92 -5.44
N ALA A 30 -3.66 4.38 -6.67
CA ALA A 30 -3.98 3.54 -7.82
C ALA A 30 -2.72 2.91 -8.47
N LYS A 31 -1.61 3.64 -8.51
CA LYS A 31 -0.38 3.26 -9.22
C LYS A 31 0.85 3.34 -8.31
N ILE A 32 1.81 2.45 -8.55
CA ILE A 32 3.10 2.44 -7.84
C ILE A 32 4.06 3.45 -8.48
N SER A 33 4.06 3.57 -9.81
CA SER A 33 4.96 4.40 -10.62
C SER A 33 5.15 5.81 -10.05
N ASP A 34 4.05 6.42 -9.63
CA ASP A 34 4.00 7.80 -9.16
C ASP A 34 4.52 7.95 -7.72
N LYS A 35 4.70 6.84 -7.00
CA LYS A 35 5.07 6.78 -5.58
C LYS A 35 6.38 6.03 -5.32
N ILE A 36 7.09 5.56 -6.35
CA ILE A 36 8.35 4.81 -6.18
C ILE A 36 9.36 5.61 -5.35
N GLN A 37 9.62 6.86 -5.73
CA GLN A 37 10.59 7.72 -5.02
C GLN A 37 10.16 7.99 -3.57
N LEU A 38 8.85 8.15 -3.34
CA LEU A 38 8.32 8.37 -2.00
C LEU A 38 8.50 7.13 -1.11
N ILE A 39 8.15 5.94 -1.62
CA ILE A 39 8.35 4.68 -0.90
C ILE A 39 9.84 4.50 -0.61
N ASP A 40 10.69 4.66 -1.62
CA ASP A 40 12.13 4.46 -1.50
C ASP A 40 12.73 5.34 -0.39
N ASN A 41 12.40 6.63 -0.34
CA ASN A 41 12.86 7.55 0.71
C ASN A 41 12.31 7.18 2.10
N LEU A 42 11.05 6.78 2.18
CA LEU A 42 10.43 6.41 3.46
C LEU A 42 11.02 5.14 4.04
N LEU A 43 11.44 4.17 3.21
CA LEU A 43 12.07 2.93 3.66
C LEU A 43 13.37 3.15 4.44
N ASP A 44 14.03 4.30 4.30
CA ASP A 44 15.22 4.65 5.09
C ASP A 44 14.88 5.20 6.48
N LYS A 45 13.60 5.48 6.74
CA LYS A 45 13.15 6.27 7.91
C LYS A 45 12.16 5.52 8.77
N VAL A 46 11.18 4.84 8.16
CA VAL A 46 10.05 4.21 8.84
C VAL A 46 10.45 2.88 9.48
N ASN A 47 9.72 2.48 10.52
CA ASN A 47 9.78 1.14 11.08
C ASN A 47 8.75 0.21 10.44
N THR A 48 7.62 0.78 10.02
CA THR A 48 6.52 0.04 9.40
C THR A 48 5.95 0.84 8.24
N LEU A 49 5.62 0.13 7.16
CA LEU A 49 5.01 0.70 5.97
C LEU A 49 3.75 -0.09 5.61
N ILE A 50 2.59 0.54 5.71
CA ILE A 50 1.33 0.00 5.18
C ILE A 50 1.19 0.45 3.72
N ILE A 51 0.91 -0.48 2.81
CA ILE A 51 0.60 -0.17 1.40
C ILE A 51 -0.80 -0.71 1.09
N GLY A 52 -1.76 0.18 0.84
CA GLY A 52 -3.15 -0.15 0.52
C GLY A 52 -3.61 0.39 -0.83
N GLY A 53 -4.90 0.24 -1.12
CA GLY A 53 -5.52 0.67 -2.39
C GLY A 53 -5.07 -0.15 -3.60
N GLY A 54 -5.35 0.35 -4.81
CA GLY A 54 -5.10 -0.36 -6.06
C GLY A 54 -3.63 -0.78 -6.28
N MET A 55 -2.68 0.03 -5.78
CA MET A 55 -1.26 -0.29 -5.88
C MET A 55 -0.87 -1.56 -5.12
N ALA A 56 -1.61 -1.95 -4.08
CA ALA A 56 -1.35 -3.18 -3.33
C ALA A 56 -1.52 -4.44 -4.19
N PHE A 57 -2.41 -4.43 -5.19
CA PHE A 57 -2.58 -5.57 -6.11
C PHE A 57 -1.35 -5.82 -6.96
N THR A 58 -0.63 -4.77 -7.35
CA THR A 58 0.64 -4.93 -8.08
C THR A 58 1.71 -5.55 -7.19
N PHE A 59 1.78 -5.18 -5.91
CA PHE A 59 2.65 -5.87 -4.94
C PHE A 59 2.28 -7.34 -4.77
N LYS A 60 0.99 -7.64 -4.53
CA LYS A 60 0.52 -9.02 -4.34
C LYS A 60 0.74 -9.91 -5.56
N LYS A 61 0.48 -9.38 -6.76
CA LYS A 61 0.72 -10.11 -8.01
C LYS A 61 2.21 -10.39 -8.22
N VAL A 62 3.11 -9.42 -7.97
CA VAL A 62 4.55 -9.63 -8.20
C VAL A 62 5.20 -10.52 -7.13
N LEU A 63 4.76 -10.42 -5.88
CA LEU A 63 5.39 -11.14 -4.75
C LEU A 63 4.82 -12.54 -4.54
N ASN A 64 3.52 -12.71 -4.75
CA ASN A 64 2.80 -13.93 -4.38
C ASN A 64 2.14 -14.62 -5.58
N ASP A 65 2.28 -14.07 -6.80
CA ASP A 65 1.58 -14.52 -8.01
C ASP A 65 0.05 -14.60 -7.82
N MET A 66 -0.48 -13.72 -6.95
CA MET A 66 -1.91 -13.70 -6.62
C MET A 66 -2.74 -13.33 -7.85
N PRO A 67 -3.81 -14.09 -8.19
CA PRO A 67 -4.81 -13.66 -9.15
C PRO A 67 -5.49 -12.38 -8.69
N ILE A 68 -5.55 -11.36 -9.55
CA ILE A 68 -6.13 -10.05 -9.21
C ILE A 68 -7.37 -9.69 -10.04
N GLY A 69 -7.85 -10.62 -10.89
CA GLY A 69 -8.94 -10.36 -11.83
C GLY A 69 -8.69 -9.11 -12.68
N SER A 70 -9.68 -8.22 -12.70
CA SER A 70 -9.64 -6.91 -13.38
C SER A 70 -9.15 -5.76 -12.49
N SER A 71 -8.55 -6.06 -11.33
CA SER A 71 -7.98 -5.02 -10.45
C SER A 71 -6.83 -4.29 -11.12
N LEU A 72 -6.52 -3.08 -10.61
CA LEU A 72 -5.47 -2.23 -11.16
C LEU A 72 -4.10 -2.92 -11.07
N PHE A 73 -3.44 -3.04 -12.23
CA PHE A 73 -2.08 -3.52 -12.35
C PHE A 73 -1.20 -2.46 -13.01
N ASP A 74 -0.17 -2.03 -12.30
CA ASP A 74 0.82 -1.08 -12.79
C ASP A 74 2.05 -1.82 -13.31
N GLU A 75 2.08 -2.08 -14.61
CA GLU A 75 3.17 -2.82 -15.25
C GLU A 75 4.52 -2.10 -15.13
N ALA A 76 4.55 -0.76 -15.23
CA ALA A 76 5.77 0.02 -15.09
C ALA A 76 6.29 -0.04 -13.64
N GLY A 77 5.40 0.12 -12.67
CA GLY A 77 5.70 0.02 -11.24
C GLY A 77 6.12 -1.38 -10.79
N SER A 78 5.55 -2.42 -11.42
CA SER A 78 5.79 -3.84 -11.07
C SER A 78 7.28 -4.22 -11.07
N LYS A 79 8.06 -3.63 -11.98
CA LYS A 79 9.50 -3.86 -12.15
C LYS A 79 10.32 -3.45 -10.91
N ASN A 80 9.81 -2.52 -10.11
CA ASN A 80 10.50 -2.00 -8.92
C ASN A 80 10.06 -2.66 -7.61
N VAL A 81 8.98 -3.45 -7.62
CA VAL A 81 8.42 -4.05 -6.39
C VAL A 81 9.46 -4.90 -5.66
N LYS A 82 10.21 -5.74 -6.37
CA LYS A 82 11.24 -6.60 -5.76
C LYS A 82 12.35 -5.76 -5.09
N ASN A 83 12.85 -4.75 -5.77
CA ASN A 83 13.89 -3.85 -5.25
C ASN A 83 13.41 -3.11 -3.99
N LEU A 84 12.16 -2.62 -3.99
CA LEU A 84 11.57 -1.95 -2.81
C LEU A 84 11.45 -2.92 -1.63
N MET A 85 11.03 -4.16 -1.87
CA MET A 85 10.94 -5.17 -0.81
C MET A 85 12.31 -5.61 -0.29
N GLU A 86 13.33 -5.68 -1.15
CA GLU A 86 14.72 -5.93 -0.72
C GLU A 86 15.25 -4.80 0.15
N LYS A 87 15.04 -3.55 -0.24
CA LYS A 87 15.41 -2.38 0.57
C LYS A 87 14.68 -2.38 1.91
N ALA A 88 13.37 -2.69 1.92
CA ALA A 88 12.61 -2.82 3.15
C ALA A 88 13.19 -3.88 4.09
N LYS A 89 13.54 -5.06 3.57
CA LYS A 89 14.20 -6.12 4.34
C LYS A 89 15.56 -5.68 4.87
N LYS A 90 16.39 -5.05 4.03
CA LYS A 90 17.72 -4.52 4.41
C LYS A 90 17.62 -3.51 5.56
N ASN A 91 16.60 -2.66 5.53
CA ASN A 91 16.38 -1.62 6.53
C ASN A 91 15.51 -2.10 7.73
N ASN A 92 15.20 -3.40 7.81
CA ASN A 92 14.35 -4.00 8.83
C ASN A 92 12.97 -3.31 8.97
N VAL A 93 12.39 -2.91 7.84
CA VAL A 93 11.07 -2.29 7.76
C VAL A 93 10.00 -3.37 7.61
N LYS A 94 9.00 -3.35 8.51
CA LYS A 94 7.81 -4.20 8.38
C LYS A 94 6.88 -3.64 7.31
N VAL A 95 6.82 -4.28 6.14
CA VAL A 95 5.84 -3.93 5.09
C VAL A 95 4.56 -4.73 5.33
N VAL A 96 3.44 -4.04 5.44
CA VAL A 96 2.12 -4.63 5.69
C VAL A 96 1.23 -4.39 4.47
N LEU A 97 0.78 -5.49 3.85
CA LEU A 97 -0.12 -5.49 2.71
C LEU A 97 -1.49 -6.06 3.14
N PRO A 98 -2.60 -5.69 2.48
CA PRO A 98 -3.91 -6.29 2.75
C PRO A 98 -3.87 -7.80 2.53
N VAL A 99 -4.66 -8.57 3.27
CA VAL A 99 -4.77 -10.04 3.18
C VAL A 99 -6.15 -10.48 2.66
N ASP A 100 -7.08 -9.55 2.55
CA ASP A 100 -8.43 -9.74 2.05
C ASP A 100 -8.97 -8.44 1.46
N PHE A 101 -9.99 -8.57 0.62
CA PHE A 101 -10.45 -7.51 -0.27
C PHE A 101 -11.96 -7.58 -0.43
N VAL A 102 -12.60 -6.41 -0.38
CA VAL A 102 -13.95 -6.24 -0.90
C VAL A 102 -13.85 -6.08 -2.40
N THR A 103 -14.58 -6.91 -3.14
CA THR A 103 -14.54 -6.96 -4.61
C THR A 103 -15.83 -6.42 -5.22
N GLY A 104 -15.76 -5.97 -6.47
CA GLY A 104 -16.92 -5.62 -7.30
C GLY A 104 -16.79 -6.20 -8.71
N ASP A 105 -17.92 -6.47 -9.35
CA ASP A 105 -18.00 -6.89 -10.76
C ASP A 105 -17.71 -5.75 -11.75
N LYS A 106 -17.88 -4.50 -11.30
CA LYS A 106 -17.59 -3.27 -12.05
C LYS A 106 -17.17 -2.13 -11.12
N PHE A 107 -16.53 -1.11 -11.68
CA PHE A 107 -16.20 0.11 -10.93
C PHE A 107 -17.38 1.08 -10.93
N SER A 108 -18.42 0.76 -10.14
CA SER A 108 -19.61 1.59 -9.96
C SER A 108 -20.15 1.44 -8.55
N LYS A 109 -20.98 2.41 -8.12
CA LYS A 109 -21.71 2.34 -6.85
C LYS A 109 -22.75 1.20 -6.83
N ASP A 110 -23.25 0.81 -8.01
CA ASP A 110 -24.25 -0.24 -8.17
C ASP A 110 -23.60 -1.59 -8.58
N ALA A 111 -22.35 -1.80 -8.20
CA ALA A 111 -21.64 -3.05 -8.41
C ALA A 111 -22.19 -4.15 -7.49
N GLU A 112 -22.24 -5.38 -8.00
CA GLU A 112 -22.37 -6.52 -7.11
C GLU A 112 -21.12 -6.59 -6.25
N SER A 113 -21.30 -6.56 -4.94
CA SER A 113 -20.19 -6.64 -3.99
C SER A 113 -19.89 -8.09 -3.67
N GLY A 114 -18.61 -8.40 -3.56
CA GLY A 114 -18.09 -9.71 -3.23
C GLY A 114 -16.93 -9.60 -2.27
N TYR A 115 -16.28 -10.73 -2.04
CA TYR A 115 -15.17 -10.80 -1.12
C TYR A 115 -14.15 -11.82 -1.62
N ALA A 116 -12.87 -11.45 -1.51
CA ALA A 116 -11.75 -12.29 -1.90
C ALA A 116 -10.65 -12.21 -0.84
N THR A 117 -9.87 -13.28 -0.74
CA THR A 117 -8.72 -13.38 0.15
C THR A 117 -7.45 -13.56 -0.68
N ASP A 118 -6.30 -13.18 -0.13
CA ASP A 118 -5.04 -13.23 -0.88
C ASP A 118 -4.56 -14.65 -1.22
N ASP A 119 -5.00 -15.65 -0.47
CA ASP A 119 -4.79 -17.08 -0.75
C ASP A 119 -5.60 -17.57 -1.95
N LYS A 120 -6.83 -17.10 -2.11
CA LYS A 120 -7.74 -17.50 -3.21
C LYS A 120 -7.57 -16.65 -4.46
N GLY A 121 -7.12 -15.41 -4.29
CA GLY A 121 -7.11 -14.43 -5.36
C GLY A 121 -8.50 -13.85 -5.67
N ILE A 122 -8.51 -12.86 -6.54
CA ILE A 122 -9.72 -12.21 -7.07
C ILE A 122 -10.08 -12.91 -8.40
N PRO A 123 -11.33 -13.36 -8.58
CA PRO A 123 -11.76 -14.04 -9.79
C PRO A 123 -11.78 -13.12 -11.02
N ASP A 124 -11.71 -13.71 -12.21
CA ASP A 124 -11.79 -12.97 -13.47
C ASP A 124 -13.12 -12.22 -13.59
N GLY A 125 -13.05 -11.01 -14.16
CA GLY A 125 -14.20 -10.09 -14.26
C GLY A 125 -14.50 -9.32 -12.97
N TRP A 126 -13.88 -9.67 -11.84
CA TRP A 126 -14.01 -8.94 -10.57
C TRP A 126 -12.77 -8.10 -10.30
N MET A 127 -12.92 -7.05 -9.51
CA MET A 127 -11.83 -6.18 -9.07
C MET A 127 -11.93 -5.84 -7.59
N GLY A 128 -10.80 -5.73 -6.92
CA GLY A 128 -10.74 -5.30 -5.53
C GLY A 128 -10.85 -3.78 -5.44
N LEU A 129 -11.77 -3.32 -4.61
CA LEU A 129 -12.12 -1.89 -4.45
C LEU A 129 -11.86 -1.37 -3.04
N ASP A 130 -11.76 -2.25 -2.06
CA ASP A 130 -11.38 -1.90 -0.69
C ASP A 130 -10.65 -3.07 0.00
N CYS A 131 -10.01 -2.78 1.12
CA CYS A 131 -9.48 -3.77 2.03
C CYS A 131 -10.63 -4.48 2.78
N GLY A 132 -10.46 -5.78 3.04
CA GLY A 132 -11.41 -6.53 3.83
C GLY A 132 -11.24 -6.31 5.34
N GLU A 133 -12.09 -7.00 6.12
CA GLU A 133 -12.12 -6.86 7.58
C GLU A 133 -10.83 -7.36 8.24
N LYS A 134 -10.21 -8.43 7.69
CA LYS A 134 -8.96 -8.98 8.25
C LYS A 134 -7.79 -8.03 8.01
N SER A 135 -7.73 -7.41 6.84
CA SER A 135 -6.76 -6.36 6.52
C SER A 135 -6.93 -5.15 7.42
N SER A 136 -8.19 -4.74 7.65
CA SER A 136 -8.50 -3.64 8.58
C SER A 136 -8.03 -3.95 10.01
N ALA A 137 -8.25 -5.18 10.49
CA ALA A 137 -7.75 -5.64 11.79
C ALA A 137 -6.21 -5.66 11.82
N LEU A 138 -5.56 -6.19 10.78
CA LEU A 138 -4.10 -6.22 10.64
C LEU A 138 -3.49 -4.80 10.64
N PHE A 139 -4.14 -3.85 9.96
CA PHE A 139 -3.69 -2.46 9.93
C PHE A 139 -3.89 -1.78 11.28
N LYS A 140 -4.98 -2.10 12.00
CA LYS A 140 -5.22 -1.60 13.35
C LYS A 140 -4.16 -2.07 14.36
N GLU A 141 -3.59 -3.27 14.20
CA GLU A 141 -2.48 -3.74 15.03
C GLU A 141 -1.16 -3.03 14.74
N ALA A 142 -1.01 -2.44 13.55
CA ALA A 142 0.20 -1.74 13.13
C ALA A 142 0.18 -0.23 13.46
N VAL A 143 -1.00 0.34 13.74
CA VAL A 143 -1.24 1.75 14.12
C VAL A 143 -1.21 1.90 15.63
#